data_AF-A0A2Z3GHY9-F1
#
_entry.id   AF-A0A2Z3GHY9-F1
#
_cell.length_a   1.000
_cell.length_b   1.000
_cell.length_c   1.000
_cell.angle_alpha   90.00
_cell.angle_beta   90.00
_cell.angle_gamma   90.00
#
_symmetry.space_group_name_H-M   'P 1'
#
loop_
_entity.id
_entity.type
_entity.pdbx_description
1 polymer ?
#
loop_
_entity_poly.entity_id
_entity_poly.type
_entity_poly.pdbx_seq_one_letter_code
_entity_poly.pdbx_strand_id
1 'polypeptide(L)'
;MRFFLASALLVATGARAQTPPPATAWNPDLTAALAQAKASQRPVLAVFSGSDWCKPCIMLKQEVFDQPEFAQYAQDKFVLARFDFPRNRKNQLPPAQTKLSEQAAAQLNKEGTFPLVVLLSSEGKVLAKSGYRPGGPAAKPHRVVPE
;
A
#
# COMPACT_ATOMS: atom_id res chain seq x y z
N MET A 1 45.74 -34.66 -44.34
CA MET A 1 45.82 -34.40 -42.87
C MET A 1 44.65 -33.52 -42.49
N ARG A 2 43.68 -34.05 -41.73
CA ARG A 2 42.43 -33.36 -41.36
C ARG A 2 42.70 -32.40 -40.20
N PHE A 3 42.48 -31.11 -40.40
CA PHE A 3 42.42 -30.13 -39.30
C PHE A 3 40.97 -29.67 -39.15
N PHE A 4 40.29 -30.21 -38.14
CA PHE A 4 39.02 -29.68 -37.65
C PHE A 4 39.33 -28.48 -36.75
N LEU A 5 38.99 -27.27 -37.21
CA LEU A 5 39.00 -26.06 -36.39
C LEU A 5 37.68 -26.02 -35.61
N ALA A 6 37.74 -26.32 -34.32
CA ALA A 6 36.61 -26.17 -33.40
C ALA A 6 36.50 -24.69 -32.96
N SER A 7 35.51 -23.98 -33.47
CA SER A 7 35.15 -22.65 -32.99
C SER A 7 34.35 -22.75 -31.70
N ALA A 8 34.96 -22.40 -30.57
CA ALA A 8 34.28 -22.24 -29.30
C ALA A 8 33.46 -20.93 -29.30
N LEU A 9 32.13 -21.02 -29.38
CA LEU A 9 31.24 -19.89 -29.12
C LEU A 9 31.17 -19.65 -27.62
N LEU A 10 31.80 -18.56 -27.15
CA LEU A 10 31.66 -18.07 -25.78
C LEU A 10 30.30 -17.36 -25.67
N VAL A 11 29.29 -18.03 -25.11
CA VAL A 11 28.00 -17.39 -24.78
C VAL A 11 28.21 -16.56 -23.52
N ALA A 12 28.38 -15.26 -23.67
CA ALA A 12 28.43 -14.32 -22.56
C ALA A 12 27.04 -14.24 -21.89
N THR A 13 26.86 -14.98 -20.80
CA THR A 13 25.69 -14.87 -19.93
C THR A 13 25.76 -13.55 -19.17
N GLY A 14 25.19 -12.50 -19.75
CA GLY A 14 25.00 -11.22 -19.05
C GLY A 14 24.05 -11.40 -17.86
N ALA A 15 24.58 -11.28 -16.64
CA ALA A 15 23.77 -11.22 -15.44
C ALA A 15 22.88 -9.97 -15.51
N ARG A 16 21.55 -10.17 -15.61
CA ARG A 16 20.60 -9.07 -15.47
C ARG A 16 20.63 -8.60 -14.01
N ALA A 17 21.17 -7.40 -13.77
CA ALA A 17 20.95 -6.70 -12.51
C ALA A 17 19.44 -6.45 -12.37
N GLN A 18 18.80 -7.17 -11.45
CA GLN A 18 17.40 -6.96 -11.12
C GLN A 18 17.34 -5.70 -10.26
N THR A 19 16.82 -4.60 -10.81
CA THR A 19 16.56 -3.40 -10.01
C THR A 19 15.47 -3.74 -8.99
N PRO A 20 15.71 -3.55 -7.68
CA PRO A 20 14.68 -3.80 -6.68
C PRO A 20 13.45 -2.93 -7.00
N PRO A 21 12.23 -3.46 -6.83
CA PRO A 21 11.02 -2.69 -7.11
C PRO A 21 11.00 -1.40 -6.28
N PRO A 22 10.44 -0.30 -6.82
CA PRO A 22 10.38 0.96 -6.11
C PRO A 22 9.62 0.78 -4.80
N ALA A 23 10.21 1.29 -3.70
CA ALA A 23 9.57 1.26 -2.39
C ALA A 23 8.25 2.06 -2.44
N THR A 24 7.19 1.50 -1.88
CA THR A 24 5.88 2.15 -1.83
C THR A 24 5.93 3.36 -0.90
N ALA A 25 5.82 4.57 -1.45
CA ALA A 25 5.80 5.80 -0.67
C ALA A 25 4.41 6.07 -0.08
N TRP A 26 4.31 6.06 1.25
CA TRP A 26 3.06 6.32 1.98
C TRP A 26 3.07 7.71 2.60
N ASN A 27 2.03 8.51 2.34
CA ASN A 27 1.83 9.82 2.96
C ASN A 27 1.33 9.66 4.41
N PRO A 28 1.95 10.32 5.39
CA PRO A 28 1.46 10.35 6.77
C PRO A 28 0.43 11.46 7.02
N ASP A 29 0.23 12.36 6.05
CA ASP A 29 -0.67 13.52 6.12
C ASP A 29 -1.75 13.41 5.03
N LEU A 30 -3.02 13.40 5.45
CA LEU A 30 -4.16 13.35 4.55
C LEU A 30 -4.24 14.59 3.65
N THR A 31 -3.90 15.77 4.17
CA THR A 31 -3.95 17.03 3.44
C THR A 31 -2.93 17.02 2.31
N ALA A 32 -1.70 16.60 2.60
CA ALA A 32 -0.65 16.44 1.60
C ALA A 32 -1.02 15.39 0.54
N ALA A 33 -1.59 14.26 0.98
CA ALA A 33 -2.05 13.21 0.05
C ALA A 33 -3.15 13.73 -0.90
N LEU A 34 -4.12 14.50 -0.39
CA LEU A 34 -5.18 15.10 -1.20
C LEU A 34 -4.65 16.18 -2.16
N ALA A 35 -3.68 16.99 -1.72
CA ALA A 35 -3.01 17.95 -2.61
C ALA A 35 -2.29 17.24 -3.76
N GLN A 36 -1.54 16.17 -3.45
CA GLN A 36 -0.87 15.34 -4.46
C GLN A 36 -1.88 14.63 -5.39
N ALA A 37 -3.00 14.16 -4.85
CA ALA A 37 -4.06 13.49 -5.59
C ALA A 37 -4.71 14.44 -6.60
N LYS A 38 -5.02 15.67 -6.18
CA LYS A 38 -5.53 16.71 -7.06
C LYS A 38 -4.54 17.09 -8.16
N ALA A 39 -3.27 17.26 -7.82
CA ALA A 39 -2.22 17.62 -8.78
C ALA A 39 -1.95 16.49 -9.80
N SER A 40 -2.04 15.23 -9.38
CA SER A 40 -1.78 14.07 -10.24
C SER A 40 -3.04 13.44 -10.84
N GLN A 41 -4.24 13.98 -10.54
CA GLN A 41 -5.54 13.45 -10.96
C GLN A 41 -5.73 11.96 -10.62
N ARG A 42 -5.20 11.55 -9.46
CA ARG A 42 -5.28 10.16 -8.98
C ARG A 42 -6.08 10.10 -7.69
N PRO A 43 -6.87 9.03 -7.46
CA PRO A 43 -7.53 8.81 -6.19
C PRO A 43 -6.54 8.58 -5.05
N VAL A 44 -6.97 8.82 -3.80
CA VAL A 44 -6.21 8.46 -2.60
C VAL A 44 -6.70 7.12 -2.08
N LEU A 45 -5.77 6.20 -1.81
CA LEU A 45 -6.03 5.01 -1.00
C LEU A 45 -5.51 5.24 0.42
N ALA A 46 -6.43 5.58 1.33
CA ALA A 46 -6.12 5.85 2.72
C ALA A 46 -6.32 4.59 3.57
N VAL A 47 -5.29 4.20 4.33
CA VAL A 47 -5.30 2.99 5.17
C VAL A 47 -5.14 3.38 6.64
N PHE A 48 -6.12 3.00 7.45
CA PHE A 48 -6.09 3.11 8.90
C PHE A 48 -5.74 1.74 9.50
N SER A 49 -4.68 1.70 10.30
CA SER A 49 -4.07 0.46 10.80
C SER A 49 -3.78 0.51 12.30
N GLY A 50 -3.83 -0.64 12.96
CA GLY A 50 -3.20 -0.85 14.27
C GLY A 50 -2.05 -1.83 14.13
N SER A 51 -0.86 -1.36 13.77
CA SER A 51 0.25 -2.18 13.28
C SER A 51 0.77 -3.27 14.23
N ASP A 52 0.49 -3.18 15.53
CA ASP A 52 1.05 -4.10 16.54
C ASP A 52 0.00 -4.85 17.39
N TRP A 53 -1.29 -4.57 17.21
CA TRP A 53 -2.36 -5.23 17.98
C TRP A 53 -3.54 -5.69 17.12
N CYS A 54 -3.71 -5.14 15.92
CA CYS A 54 -4.79 -5.53 15.00
C CYS A 54 -4.29 -6.64 14.08
N LYS A 55 -4.54 -7.91 14.44
CA LYS A 55 -4.13 -9.07 13.62
C LYS A 55 -4.59 -8.97 12.16
N PRO A 56 -5.85 -8.61 11.83
CA PRO A 56 -6.27 -8.44 10.44
C PRO A 56 -5.54 -7.30 9.70
N CYS A 57 -5.10 -6.25 10.40
CA CYS A 57 -4.31 -5.16 9.82
C CYS A 57 -2.92 -5.67 9.43
N ILE A 58 -2.28 -6.44 10.31
CA ILE A 58 -0.97 -7.04 10.08
C ILE A 58 -1.04 -7.97 8.87
N MET A 59 -2.07 -8.82 8.81
CA MET A 59 -2.31 -9.72 7.68
C MET A 59 -2.54 -8.95 6.37
N LEU A 60 -3.42 -7.94 6.37
CA LEU A 60 -3.66 -7.11 5.18
C LEU A 60 -2.37 -6.47 4.65
N LYS A 61 -1.54 -5.95 5.55
CA LYS A 61 -0.26 -5.35 5.17
C LYS A 61 0.66 -6.38 4.52
N GLN A 62 0.81 -7.55 5.15
CA GLN A 62 1.69 -8.61 4.66
C GLN A 62 1.21 -9.24 3.35
N GLU A 63 -0.10 -9.51 3.24
CA GLU A 63 -0.68 -10.22 2.09
C GLU A 63 -0.94 -9.31 0.89
N VAL A 64 -1.01 -7.99 1.09
CA VAL A 64 -1.33 -7.02 0.03
C VAL A 64 -0.30 -5.91 -0.04
N PHE A 65 -0.18 -5.06 0.97
CA PHE A 65 0.56 -3.80 0.84
C PHE A 65 2.09 -3.95 0.76
N ASP A 66 2.64 -5.01 1.33
CA ASP A 66 4.06 -5.33 1.29
C ASP A 66 4.43 -6.19 0.06
N GLN A 67 3.44 -6.60 -0.75
CA GLN A 67 3.68 -7.39 -1.95
C GLN A 67 4.18 -6.51 -3.11
N PRO A 68 5.17 -6.96 -3.90
CA PRO A 68 5.72 -6.19 -5.00
C PRO A 68 4.67 -5.91 -6.09
N GLU A 69 3.72 -6.82 -6.30
CA GLU A 69 2.61 -6.66 -7.23
C GLU A 69 1.72 -5.46 -6.85
N PHE A 70 1.50 -5.24 -5.54
CA PHE A 70 0.76 -4.07 -5.07
C PHE A 70 1.54 -2.79 -5.33
N ALA A 71 2.84 -2.77 -5.04
CA ALA A 71 3.68 -1.60 -5.29
C ALA A 71 3.66 -1.19 -6.77
N GLN A 72 3.81 -2.17 -7.68
CA GLN A 72 3.73 -1.97 -9.13
C GLN A 72 2.35 -1.47 -9.57
N TYR A 73 1.27 -2.09 -9.06
CA TYR A 73 -0.08 -1.69 -9.39
C TYR A 73 -0.42 -0.30 -8.87
N ALA A 74 0.01 0.04 -7.65
CA ALA A 74 -0.37 1.27 -6.99
C ALA A 74 0.39 2.50 -7.47
N GLN A 75 1.63 2.33 -7.93
CA GLN A 75 2.55 3.43 -8.29
C GLN A 75 1.92 4.49 -9.20
N ASP A 76 1.14 4.06 -10.20
CA ASP A 76 0.53 4.95 -11.18
C ASP A 76 -0.99 5.13 -10.97
N LYS A 77 -1.58 4.41 -10.01
CA LYS A 77 -3.03 4.38 -9.81
C LYS A 77 -3.49 5.19 -8.60
N PHE A 78 -2.68 5.25 -7.55
CA PHE A 78 -3.10 5.85 -6.29
C PHE A 78 -2.05 6.80 -5.74
N VAL A 79 -2.53 7.83 -5.05
CA VAL A 79 -1.76 8.43 -3.97
C VAL A 79 -2.02 7.62 -2.70
N LEU A 80 -0.97 7.10 -2.09
CA LEU A 80 -1.10 6.23 -0.92
C LEU A 80 -0.95 7.05 0.35
N ALA A 81 -1.83 6.80 1.33
CA ALA A 81 -1.76 7.43 2.64
C ALA A 81 -2.00 6.38 3.75
N ARG A 82 -1.24 6.48 4.84
CA ARG A 82 -1.34 5.53 5.96
C ARG A 82 -1.34 6.26 7.29
N PHE A 83 -2.32 5.89 8.12
CA PHE A 83 -2.52 6.43 9.46
C PHE A 83 -2.53 5.25 10.43
N ASP A 84 -1.51 5.18 11.29
CA ASP A 84 -1.27 4.01 12.13
C ASP A 84 -1.47 4.35 13.61
N PHE A 85 -2.03 3.40 14.36
CA PHE A 85 -2.46 3.56 15.75
C PHE A 85 -1.85 2.45 16.62
N PRO A 86 -0.52 2.39 16.76
CA PRO A 86 0.15 1.39 17.58
C PRO A 86 -0.20 1.55 19.06
N ARG A 87 -0.29 0.44 19.79
CA ARG A 87 -0.57 0.45 21.24
C ARG A 87 0.67 0.18 22.09
N ASN A 88 1.68 -0.48 21.53
CA ASN A 88 2.92 -0.73 22.26
C ASN A 88 3.73 0.56 22.34
N ARG A 89 4.24 0.89 23.53
CA ARG A 89 5.10 2.07 23.75
C ARG A 89 6.32 2.07 22.83
N LYS A 90 6.86 0.90 22.52
CA LYS A 90 8.05 0.75 21.65
C LYS A 90 7.78 1.14 20.19
N ASN A 91 6.52 1.12 19.77
CA ASN A 91 6.10 1.39 18.40
C ASN A 91 5.41 2.75 18.25
N GLN A 92 5.38 3.57 19.30
CA GLN A 92 4.67 4.84 19.23
C GLN A 92 5.25 5.76 18.15
N LEU A 93 4.35 6.39 17.42
CA LEU A 93 4.69 7.38 16.42
C LEU A 93 5.15 8.68 17.11
N PRO A 94 6.00 9.48 16.44
CA PRO A 94 6.29 10.83 16.90
C PRO A 94 5.00 11.64 17.11
N PRO A 95 4.93 12.54 18.11
CA PRO A 95 3.70 13.27 18.43
C PRO A 95 3.06 13.99 17.24
N ALA A 96 3.88 14.55 16.34
CA ALA A 96 3.40 15.20 15.12
C ALA A 96 2.67 14.20 14.19
N GLN A 97 3.20 12.99 14.03
CA GLN A 97 2.60 11.96 13.18
C GLN A 97 1.36 11.33 13.83
N THR A 98 1.36 11.18 15.16
CA THR A 98 0.17 10.77 15.92
C THR A 98 -0.97 11.76 15.66
N LYS A 99 -0.71 13.07 15.77
CA LYS A 99 -1.70 14.11 15.51
C LYS A 99 -2.25 14.06 14.08
N LEU A 100 -1.40 13.86 13.09
CA LEU A 100 -1.85 13.71 11.69
C LEU A 100 -2.77 12.48 11.52
N SER A 101 -2.42 11.36 12.16
CA SER A 101 -3.24 10.15 12.14
C SER A 101 -4.60 10.36 12.80
N GLU A 102 -4.62 11.02 13.97
CA GLU A 102 -5.85 11.39 14.67
C GLU A 102 -6.73 12.35 13.85
N GLN A 103 -6.13 13.35 13.19
CA GLN A 103 -6.85 14.27 12.31
C GLN A 103 -7.47 13.57 11.10
N ALA A 104 -6.78 12.59 10.52
CA ALA A 104 -7.33 11.78 9.45
C ALA A 104 -8.47 10.86 9.95
N ALA A 105 -8.31 10.28 11.13
CA ALA A 105 -9.35 9.41 11.72
C ALA A 105 -10.61 10.19 12.10
N ALA A 106 -10.47 11.41 12.63
CA ALA A 106 -11.59 12.29 12.91
C ALA A 106 -12.44 12.59 11.66
N GLN A 107 -11.85 12.54 10.48
CA GLN A 107 -12.55 12.75 9.20
C GLN A 107 -13.13 11.46 8.62
N LEU A 108 -12.36 10.36 8.63
CA LEU A 108 -12.66 9.18 7.82
C LEU A 108 -12.97 7.90 8.63
N ASN A 109 -12.58 7.85 9.91
CA ASN A 109 -12.64 6.66 10.78
C ASN A 109 -13.09 7.01 12.21
N LYS A 110 -14.22 7.72 12.34
CA LYS A 110 -14.74 8.18 13.65
C LYS A 110 -15.10 7.01 14.57
N GLU A 111 -15.45 5.88 13.98
CA GLU A 111 -15.84 4.64 14.63
C GLU A 111 -14.64 3.82 15.12
N GLY A 112 -13.41 4.20 14.74
CA GLY A 112 -12.19 3.51 15.14
C GLY A 112 -12.10 2.08 14.58
N THR A 113 -12.51 1.89 13.32
CA THR A 113 -12.47 0.58 12.65
C THR A 113 -11.07 0.27 12.14
N PHE A 114 -10.58 -0.95 12.40
CA PHE A 114 -9.25 -1.39 11.98
C PHE A 114 -9.27 -2.85 11.47
N PRO A 115 -8.72 -3.13 10.27
CA PRO A 115 -8.26 -2.16 9.29
C PRO A 115 -9.44 -1.48 8.58
N LEU A 116 -9.28 -0.19 8.30
CA LEU A 116 -10.18 0.54 7.39
C LEU A 116 -9.37 1.01 6.20
N VAL A 117 -9.84 0.65 5.00
CA VAL A 117 -9.31 1.13 3.72
C VAL A 117 -10.37 2.03 3.10
N VAL A 118 -10.00 3.27 2.80
CA VAL A 118 -10.90 4.27 2.20
C VAL A 118 -10.34 4.69 0.84
N LEU A 119 -11.15 4.56 -0.20
CA LEU A 119 -10.85 5.11 -1.51
C LEU A 119 -11.50 6.51 -1.61
N LEU A 120 -10.68 7.52 -1.82
CA LEU A 120 -11.11 8.91 -2.02
C LEU A 120 -10.88 9.31 -3.48
N SER A 121 -11.77 10.12 -4.05
CA SER A 121 -11.51 10.79 -5.33
C SER A 121 -10.37 11.81 -5.19
N SER A 122 -9.88 12.33 -6.31
CA SER A 122 -8.87 13.41 -6.33
C SER A 122 -9.34 14.69 -5.63
N GLU A 123 -10.65 14.86 -5.44
CA GLU A 123 -11.29 15.99 -4.75
C GLU A 123 -11.55 15.69 -3.27
N GLY A 124 -11.18 14.49 -2.79
CA GLY A 124 -11.37 14.07 -1.40
C GLY A 124 -12.75 13.51 -1.06
N LYS A 125 -13.59 13.20 -2.06
CA LYS A 125 -14.88 12.54 -1.83
C LYS A 125 -14.67 11.04 -1.57
N VAL A 126 -15.32 10.48 -0.55
CA VAL A 126 -15.33 9.02 -0.32
C VAL A 126 -16.06 8.31 -1.46
N LEU A 127 -15.35 7.43 -2.15
CA LEU A 127 -15.86 6.58 -3.23
C LEU A 127 -16.20 5.18 -2.73
N ALA A 128 -15.38 4.62 -1.84
CA ALA A 128 -15.60 3.31 -1.25
C ALA A 128 -14.90 3.17 0.10
N LYS A 129 -15.42 2.27 0.93
CA LYS A 129 -14.77 1.79 2.15
C LYS A 129 -14.66 0.27 2.09
N SER A 130 -13.58 -0.26 2.66
CA SER A 130 -13.36 -1.69 2.81
C SER A 130 -12.55 -1.97 4.08
N GLY A 131 -12.36 -3.25 4.38
CA GLY A 131 -11.52 -3.73 5.47
C GLY A 131 -10.73 -4.95 5.05
N TYR A 132 -10.33 -5.78 6.01
CA TYR A 132 -9.65 -7.02 5.69
C TYR A 132 -10.62 -8.06 5.13
N ARG A 133 -10.20 -8.76 4.08
CA ARG A 133 -10.92 -9.90 3.50
C ARG A 133 -9.95 -11.09 3.39
N PRO A 134 -10.22 -12.19 4.10
CA PRO A 134 -9.33 -13.35 4.06
C PRO A 134 -9.33 -14.04 2.69
N GLY A 135 -8.20 -14.64 2.33
CA GLY A 135 -8.03 -15.50 1.15
C GLY A 135 -7.23 -14.88 -0.02
N GLY A 136 -6.69 -13.66 0.16
CA GLY A 136 -5.81 -13.02 -0.82
C GLY A 136 -6.44 -12.74 -2.19
N PRO A 137 -5.65 -12.45 -3.23
CA PRO A 137 -6.15 -12.15 -4.58
C PRO A 137 -6.97 -13.29 -5.23
N ALA A 138 -6.84 -14.52 -4.72
CA ALA A 138 -7.57 -15.70 -5.19
C ALA A 138 -8.94 -15.88 -4.50
N ALA A 139 -9.26 -15.10 -3.47
CA ALA A 139 -10.54 -15.18 -2.77
C ALA A 139 -11.68 -14.68 -3.65
N LYS A 140 -12.80 -15.42 -3.68
CA LYS A 140 -14.01 -14.95 -4.37
C LYS A 140 -14.55 -13.70 -3.67
N PRO A 141 -14.91 -12.63 -4.41
CA PRO A 141 -15.44 -11.43 -3.79
C PRO A 141 -16.73 -11.75 -3.05
N HIS A 142 -16.71 -11.62 -1.71
CA HIS A 142 -17.94 -11.57 -0.93
C HIS A 142 -18.69 -10.30 -1.34
N ARG A 143 -19.97 -10.48 -1.70
CA ARG A 143 -20.89 -9.43 -2.13
C ARG A 143 -20.79 -8.25 -1.17
N VAL A 144 -20.40 -7.09 -1.69
CA VAL A 144 -20.53 -5.82 -0.96
C VAL A 144 -22.02 -5.67 -0.67
N VAL A 145 -22.41 -5.74 0.60
CA VAL A 145 -23.78 -5.39 1.00
C VAL A 145 -23.79 -3.86 1.02
N PRO A 146 -24.55 -3.20 0.13
CA PRO A 146 -24.79 -1.78 0.29
C PRO A 146 -25.61 -1.61 1.58
N GLU A 147 -25.12 -0.75 2.49
CA GLU A 147 -26.00 -0.14 3.51
C GLU A 147 -26.96 0.85 2.83
#